data_AF-A0A372NS51-F1
#
_entry.id   AF-A0A372NS51-F1
#
_cell.length_a   1.000
_cell.length_b   1.000
_cell.length_c   1.000
_cell.angle_alpha   90.00
_cell.angle_beta   90.00
_cell.angle_gamma   90.00
#
_symmetry.space_group_name_H-M   'P 1'
#
loop_
_entity.id
_entity.type
_entity.pdbx_description
1 polymer ?
#
loop_
_entity_poly.entity_id
_entity_poly.type
_entity_poly.pdbx_seq_one_letter_code
_entity_poly.pdbx_strand_id
1 'polypeptide(L)'
;MKLLPHRFRPPGKTDLKGWQMISFLIENGFKFQHIYQVGKNELSKTRHDNYTPYPKNMREAREFIVQYKKHALPDLESISDKA
;
A
#
# COMPACT_ATOMS: atom_id res chain seq x y z
N MET A 1 14.46 -6.43 -9.12
CA MET A 1 13.94 -5.05 -9.29
C MET A 1 12.46 -5.04 -8.95
N LYS A 2 11.99 -4.28 -7.96
CA LYS A 2 10.55 -4.20 -7.61
C LYS A 2 9.91 -3.07 -8.42
N LEU A 3 9.02 -3.40 -9.35
CA LEU A 3 8.23 -2.41 -10.10
C LEU A 3 7.06 -1.94 -9.23
N LEU A 4 7.01 -0.63 -8.96
CA LEU A 4 5.94 -0.01 -8.19
C LEU A 4 5.08 0.89 -9.10
N PRO A 5 3.78 1.03 -8.82
CA PRO A 5 2.86 1.81 -9.66
C PRO A 5 3.13 3.32 -9.57
N HIS A 6 2.57 4.10 -10.50
CA HIS A 6 2.74 5.55 -10.63
C HIS A 6 2.39 6.37 -9.36
N ARG A 7 1.61 5.81 -8.43
CA ARG A 7 1.26 6.45 -7.15
C ARG A 7 2.34 6.33 -6.09
N PHE A 8 3.29 5.41 -6.28
CA PHE A 8 4.42 5.31 -5.41
C PHE A 8 5.22 6.61 -5.46
N ARG A 9 5.32 7.27 -4.30
CA ARG A 9 6.14 8.45 -4.12
C ARG A 9 7.31 8.03 -3.24
N PRO A 10 8.51 7.84 -3.81
CA PRO A 10 9.66 7.44 -3.01
C PRO A 10 9.99 8.56 -2.00
N PRO A 11 10.41 8.21 -0.78
CA PRO A 11 10.95 9.16 0.18
C PRO A 11 12.26 9.74 -0.35
N GLY A 12 12.75 10.78 0.34
CA GLY A 12 14.11 11.26 0.12
C GLY A 12 15.12 10.13 0.30
N LYS A 13 16.25 10.17 -0.42
CA LYS A 13 17.29 9.13 -0.33
C LYS A 13 17.79 8.91 1.11
N THR A 14 17.80 9.95 1.93
CA THR A 14 18.25 9.94 3.32
C THR A 14 17.13 9.71 4.33
N ASP A 15 15.87 9.61 3.90
CA ASP A 15 14.73 9.37 4.78
C ASP A 15 14.60 7.88 5.12
N LEU A 16 15.48 7.42 6.02
CA LEU A 16 15.53 6.03 6.47
C LEU A 16 14.19 5.56 7.04
N LYS A 17 13.45 6.43 7.75
CA LYS A 17 12.16 6.08 8.35
C LYS A 17 11.09 5.85 7.28
N GLY A 18 11.07 6.69 6.25
CA GLY A 18 10.20 6.51 5.08
C GLY A 18 10.50 5.19 4.36
N TRP A 19 11.79 4.87 4.14
CA TRP A 19 12.18 3.61 3.50
C TRP A 19 11.85 2.37 4.34
N GLN A 20 12.01 2.45 5.66
CA GLN A 20 11.60 1.38 6.59
C GLN A 20 10.09 1.14 6.51
N MET A 21 9.27 2.20 6.50
CA MET A 21 7.83 2.09 6.36
C MET A 21 7.41 1.45 5.04
N ILE A 22 8.04 1.85 3.93
CA ILE A 22 7.77 1.27 2.62
C ILE A 22 8.12 -0.22 2.58
N SER A 23 9.27 -0.58 3.14
CA SER A 23 9.71 -1.98 3.21
C SER A 23 8.70 -2.82 4.00
N PHE A 24 8.30 -2.32 5.17
CA PHE A 24 7.30 -2.94 6.02
C PHE A 24 5.95 -3.14 5.31
N LEU A 25 5.47 -2.16 4.54
CA LEU A 25 4.24 -2.30 3.76
C LEU A 25 4.37 -3.36 2.67
N ILE A 26 5.48 -3.35 1.92
CA ILE A 26 5.73 -4.29 0.82
C ILE A 26 5.82 -5.73 1.35
N GLU A 27 6.53 -5.95 2.46
CA GLU A 27 6.65 -7.25 3.13
C GLU A 27 5.29 -7.78 3.61
N ASN A 28 4.36 -6.89 3.93
CA ASN A 28 2.98 -7.26 4.31
C ASN A 28 2.01 -7.27 3.11
N GLY A 29 2.51 -7.30 1.87
CA GLY A 29 1.69 -7.47 0.67
C GLY A 29 1.09 -6.18 0.09
N PHE A 30 1.52 -5.00 0.57
CA PHE A 30 1.07 -3.71 0.07
C PHE A 30 2.12 -3.05 -0.81
N LYS A 31 1.94 -3.15 -2.13
CA LYS A 31 2.85 -2.65 -3.17
C LYS A 31 2.32 -1.36 -3.83
N PHE A 32 1.68 -0.49 -3.04
CA PHE A 32 1.09 0.78 -3.51
C PHE A 32 -0.03 0.60 -4.55
N GLN A 33 -0.70 -0.56 -4.56
CA GLN A 33 -1.88 -0.83 -5.37
C GLN A 33 -3.07 0.04 -4.96
N HIS A 34 -4.03 0.18 -5.88
CA HIS A 34 -5.28 0.87 -5.59
C HIS A 34 -6.10 0.11 -4.54
N ILE A 35 -6.43 0.79 -3.44
CA ILE A 35 -7.37 0.31 -2.42
C ILE A 35 -8.47 1.34 -2.30
N TYR A 36 -9.72 0.89 -2.39
CA TYR A 36 -10.88 1.77 -2.29
C TYR A 36 -11.26 2.02 -0.83
N GLN A 37 -11.70 3.24 -0.51
CA GLN A 37 -12.16 3.60 0.83
C GLN A 37 -13.42 2.80 1.17
N VAL A 38 -13.47 2.24 2.37
CA VAL A 38 -14.65 1.51 2.87
C VAL A 38 -15.76 2.52 3.21
N GLY A 39 -16.98 2.29 2.72
CA GLY A 39 -18.17 3.01 3.17
C GLY A 39 -18.51 4.33 2.46
N LYS A 40 -17.75 4.78 1.45
CA LYS A 40 -18.21 5.92 0.60
C LYS A 40 -19.21 5.42 -0.45
N ASN A 41 -20.41 5.98 -0.44
CA ASN A 41 -21.45 5.68 -1.43
C ASN A 41 -21.04 6.18 -2.83
N GLU A 42 -21.63 5.63 -3.89
CA GLU A 42 -21.35 6.03 -5.28
C GLU A 42 -21.68 7.49 -5.58
N LEU A 43 -22.61 8.07 -4.83
CA LEU A 43 -23.21 9.38 -5.07
C LEU A 43 -22.38 10.56 -4.57
N SER A 44 -21.48 10.35 -3.59
CA SER A 44 -20.62 11.40 -3.01
C SER A 44 -19.14 11.24 -3.41
N LYS A 45 -18.87 10.48 -4.48
CA LYS A 45 -17.52 10.21 -4.98
C LYS A 45 -17.00 11.39 -5.80
N THR A 46 -15.86 11.95 -5.42
CA THR A 46 -15.02 12.70 -6.37
C THR A 46 -13.96 11.76 -6.96
N ARG A 47 -13.39 12.11 -8.12
CA ARG A 47 -12.38 11.30 -8.82
C ARG A 47 -11.16 10.93 -7.95
N HIS A 48 -10.92 11.70 -6.89
CA HIS A 48 -9.76 11.56 -6.01
C HIS A 48 -10.11 10.93 -4.64
N ASP A 49 -11.36 11.05 -4.19
CA ASP A 49 -11.80 10.67 -2.85
C ASP A 49 -12.07 9.17 -2.65
N ASN A 50 -11.94 8.38 -3.70
CA ASN A 50 -12.28 6.95 -3.66
C ASN A 50 -11.15 6.07 -3.17
N TYR A 51 -9.90 6.57 -3.13
CA TYR A 51 -8.75 5.76 -2.81
C TYR A 51 -8.27 6.00 -1.39
N THR A 52 -7.90 4.93 -0.71
CA THR A 52 -7.27 5.00 0.60
C THR A 52 -5.87 5.58 0.45
N PRO A 53 -5.52 6.66 1.20
CA PRO A 53 -4.16 7.16 1.23
C PRO A 53 -3.24 6.12 1.89
N TYR A 54 -2.02 6.01 1.37
CA TYR A 54 -1.03 5.17 2.02
C TYR A 54 -0.46 5.88 3.27
N PRO A 55 0.00 5.10 4.27
CA PRO A 55 0.60 5.60 5.49
C PRO A 55 1.76 6.57 5.25
N LYS A 56 1.94 7.51 6.17
CA LYS A 56 3.08 8.46 6.18
C LYS A 56 4.11 8.16 7.25
N ASN A 57 3.80 7.25 8.17
CA ASN A 57 4.70 6.81 9.23
C ASN A 57 4.42 5.36 9.67
N MET A 58 5.31 4.81 10.49
CA MET A 58 5.21 3.43 10.98
C MET A 58 3.98 3.13 11.84
N ARG A 59 3.42 4.12 12.55
CA ARG A 59 2.21 3.91 13.36
C ARG A 59 1.02 3.67 12.45
N GLU A 60 0.81 4.57 11.49
CA GLU A 60 -0.23 4.45 10.47
C GLU A 60 -0.05 3.18 9.63
N ALA A 61 1.19 2.75 9.37
CA ALA A 61 1.44 1.54 8.60
C ALA A 61 0.93 0.28 9.30
N ARG A 62 1.10 0.18 10.63
CA ARG A 62 0.54 -0.93 11.42
C ARG A 62 -0.98 -0.93 11.39
N GLU A 63 -1.60 0.22 11.59
CA GLU A 63 -3.07 0.38 11.54
C GLU A 63 -3.62 0.02 10.15
N PHE A 64 -2.94 0.46 9.09
CA PHE A 64 -3.31 0.21 7.71
C PHE A 64 -3.29 -1.27 7.35
N ILE A 65 -2.26 -2.02 7.77
CA ILE A 65 -2.18 -3.46 7.51
C ILE A 65 -3.35 -4.20 8.14
N VAL A 66 -3.70 -3.85 9.38
CA VAL A 66 -4.84 -4.47 10.07
C VAL A 66 -6.15 -4.15 9.35
N GLN A 67 -6.36 -2.87 9.04
CA GLN A 67 -7.59 -2.38 8.41
C GLN A 67 -7.81 -2.96 7.00
N TYR A 68 -6.75 -3.09 6.21
CA TYR A 68 -6.83 -3.46 4.80
C TYR A 68 -6.26 -4.84 4.49
N LYS A 69 -6.09 -5.71 5.50
CA LYS A 69 -5.50 -7.06 5.39
C LYS A 69 -6.02 -7.86 4.18
N LYS A 70 -7.31 -7.78 3.88
CA LYS A 70 -7.96 -8.48 2.75
C LYS A 70 -7.50 -8.00 1.35
N HIS A 71 -6.84 -6.86 1.27
CA HIS A 71 -6.32 -6.26 0.04
C HIS A 71 -4.81 -6.50 -0.14
N ALA A 72 -4.16 -7.16 0.82
CA ALA A 72 -2.76 -7.56 0.69
C ALA A 72 -2.62 -8.54 -0.48
N LEU A 73 -1.64 -8.27 -1.34
CA LEU A 73 -1.31 -9.19 -2.42
C LEU A 73 -0.55 -10.39 -1.84
N PRO A 74 -0.83 -11.61 -2.34
CA PRO A 74 -0.03 -12.77 -2.00
C PRO A 74 1.41 -12.55 -2.44
N ASP A 75 2.35 -13.18 -1.74
CA ASP A 75 3.76 -13.01 -2.07
C ASP A 75 4.03 -13.65 -3.44
N LEU A 76 4.40 -12.82 -4.41
CA LEU A 76 4.52 -13.19 -5.82
C LEU A 76 5.69 -14.18 -6.03
N GLU A 77 6.66 -14.22 -5.12
CA GLU A 77 7.74 -15.22 -5.15
C GLU A 77 7.21 -16.63 -4.86
N SER A 78 6.17 -16.80 -4.03
CA SER A 78 5.58 -18.13 -3.77
C SER A 78 4.73 -18.70 -4.93
N ILE A 79 4.34 -17.85 -5.89
CA ILE A 79 3.52 -18.24 -7.05
C ILE A 79 4.41 -18.62 -8.23
N SER A 80 5.62 -18.05 -8.32
CA SER A 80 6.59 -18.36 -9.39
C SER A 80 7.12 -19.80 -9.33
N ASP A 81 7.15 -20.42 -8.15
CA ASP A 81 7.62 -21.81 -7.96
C ASP A 81 6.52 -22.86 -8.21
N LYS A 82 5.31 -22.43 -8.62
CA LYS A 82 4.16 -23.30 -8.87
C LYS A 82 3.70 -23.31 -10.34
N ALA A 83 4.47 -22.73 -11.25
CA ALA A 83 4.18 -22.71 -12.68
C ALA A 83 5.12 -23.63 -13.47
#